data_AF-A0A2D7M3T4-F1
#
_entry.id   AF-A0A2D7M3T4-F1
#
_cell.length_a   1.000
_cell.length_b   1.000
_cell.length_c   1.000
_cell.angle_alpha   90.00
_cell.angle_beta   90.00
_cell.angle_gamma   90.00
#
_symmetry.space_group_name_H-M   'P 1'
#
loop_
_entity.id
_entity.type
_entity.pdbx_description
1 polymer ?
#
loop_
_entity_poly.entity_id
_entity_poly.type
_entity_poly.pdbx_seq_one_letter_code
_entity_poly.pdbx_strand_id
1 'polypeptide(L)'
;MTLFSSLGQYFRDRRFRRQAKKILCEIFESEKLLRGTSLKPHHRGRCDIIELDTTGDELTAFVFQILRHPRPHPFSKQHHLVAERWCYRIQEDALERAGSVNLSRLKGRDGEPPGSFP
;
A
#
# COMPACT_ATOMS: atom_id res chain seq x y z
N MET A 1 -32.59 5.01 -14.19
CA MET A 1 -31.85 3.78 -14.56
C MET A 1 -30.50 3.77 -13.85
N THR A 2 -30.35 3.20 -12.64
CA THR A 2 -29.06 3.41 -11.91
C THR A 2 -28.72 2.45 -10.74
N LEU A 3 -29.59 1.52 -10.32
CA LEU A 3 -29.28 0.65 -9.16
C LEU A 3 -28.54 -0.65 -9.53
N PHE A 4 -28.86 -1.26 -10.68
CA PHE A 4 -28.22 -2.51 -11.10
C PHE A 4 -26.78 -2.32 -11.59
N SER A 5 -26.46 -1.18 -12.20
CA SER A 5 -25.10 -0.83 -12.63
C SER A 5 -24.17 -0.57 -11.44
N SER A 6 -24.66 0.04 -10.36
CA SER A 6 -23.86 0.28 -9.15
C SER A 6 -23.57 -1.00 -8.37
N LEU A 7 -24.53 -1.94 -8.33
CA LEU A 7 -24.34 -3.26 -7.74
C LEU A 7 -23.33 -4.10 -8.52
N GLY A 8 -23.43 -4.13 -9.86
CA GLY A 8 -22.48 -4.83 -10.72
C GLY A 8 -21.05 -4.31 -10.56
N GLN A 9 -20.88 -2.98 -10.52
CA GLN A 9 -19.59 -2.34 -10.27
C GLN A 9 -19.04 -2.70 -8.88
N TYR A 10 -19.87 -2.69 -7.84
CA TYR A 10 -19.47 -3.05 -6.48
C TYR A 10 -18.97 -4.51 -6.38
N PHE A 11 -19.66 -5.46 -7.01
CA PHE A 11 -19.23 -6.86 -7.02
C PHE A 11 -17.92 -7.05 -7.79
N ARG A 12 -17.77 -6.33 -8.92
CA ARG A 12 -16.55 -6.33 -9.73
C ARG A 12 -15.36 -5.80 -8.91
N ASP A 13 -15.50 -4.65 -8.27
CA ASP A 13 -14.46 -4.06 -7.43
C ASP A 13 -14.11 -4.99 -6.25
N ARG A 14 -15.10 -5.65 -5.64
CA ARG A 14 -14.86 -6.61 -4.56
C ARG A 14 -14.10 -7.83 -5.03
N ARG A 15 -14.39 -8.34 -6.24
CA ARG A 15 -13.65 -9.44 -6.87
C ARG A 15 -12.19 -9.03 -7.09
N PHE A 16 -11.94 -7.88 -7.70
CA PHE A 16 -10.59 -7.40 -7.95
C PHE A 16 -9.81 -7.10 -6.67
N ARG A 17 -10.44 -6.52 -5.65
CA ARG A 17 -9.81 -6.36 -4.33
C ARG A 17 -9.39 -7.70 -3.72
N ARG A 18 -10.20 -8.75 -3.85
CA ARG A 18 -9.83 -10.09 -3.37
C ARG A 18 -8.66 -10.68 -4.17
N GLN A 19 -8.66 -10.50 -5.49
CA GLN A 19 -7.57 -10.93 -6.35
C GLN A 19 -6.26 -10.21 -6.00
N ALA A 20 -6.28 -8.88 -5.91
CA ALA A 20 -5.15 -8.07 -5.49
C ALA A 20 -4.62 -8.48 -4.10
N LYS A 21 -5.50 -8.83 -3.14
CA LYS A 21 -5.06 -9.35 -1.83
C LYS A 21 -4.31 -10.68 -1.93
N LYS A 22 -4.74 -11.58 -2.81
CA LYS A 22 -4.03 -12.86 -3.03
C LYS A 22 -2.65 -12.62 -3.63
N ILE A 23 -2.59 -11.82 -4.69
CA ILE A 23 -1.32 -11.45 -5.35
C ILE A 23 -0.40 -10.73 -4.35
N LEU A 24 -0.94 -9.86 -3.51
CA LEU A 24 -0.16 -9.20 -2.47
C LEU A 24 0.48 -10.20 -1.50
N CYS A 25 -0.21 -11.27 -1.11
CA CYS A 25 0.39 -12.33 -0.31
C CYS A 25 1.56 -13.00 -1.04
N GLU A 26 1.38 -13.33 -2.32
CA GLU A 26 2.39 -13.97 -3.16
C GLU A 26 3.64 -13.07 -3.33
N ILE A 27 3.45 -11.75 -3.50
CA ILE A 27 4.56 -10.77 -3.54
C ILE A 27 5.41 -10.86 -2.27
N PHE A 28 4.77 -10.94 -1.09
CA PHE A 28 5.47 -11.01 0.20
C PHE A 28 6.12 -12.37 0.49
N GLU A 29 5.77 -13.40 -0.26
CA GLU A 29 6.38 -14.73 -0.23
C GLU A 29 7.53 -14.85 -1.24
N SER A 30 7.61 -13.95 -2.23
CA SER A 30 8.64 -13.92 -3.28
C SER A 30 9.88 -13.11 -2.88
N GLU A 31 10.98 -13.78 -2.58
CA GLU A 31 12.27 -13.10 -2.32
C GLU A 31 12.74 -12.26 -3.50
N LYS A 32 12.46 -12.71 -4.74
CA LYS A 32 12.81 -12.00 -5.98
C LYS A 32 12.17 -10.62 -6.01
N LEU A 33 10.86 -10.54 -5.74
CA LEU A 33 10.10 -9.29 -5.81
C LEU A 33 10.43 -8.36 -4.64
N LEU A 34 10.76 -8.89 -3.47
CA LEU A 34 11.16 -8.08 -2.32
C LEU A 34 12.61 -7.57 -2.42
N ARG A 35 13.48 -8.23 -3.19
CA ARG A 35 14.89 -7.87 -3.30
C ARG A 35 15.05 -6.44 -3.81
N GLY A 36 15.89 -5.65 -3.13
CA GLY A 36 16.13 -4.25 -3.48
C GLY A 36 15.03 -3.28 -3.05
N THR A 37 13.94 -3.76 -2.43
CA THR A 37 12.88 -2.91 -1.88
C THR A 37 13.06 -2.67 -0.38
N SER A 38 12.31 -1.72 0.17
CA SER A 38 12.20 -1.51 1.62
C SER A 38 11.28 -2.55 2.30
N LEU A 39 10.60 -3.38 1.52
CA LEU A 39 9.60 -4.32 1.99
C LEU A 39 10.25 -5.57 2.58
N LYS A 40 9.55 -6.20 3.53
CA LYS A 40 9.98 -7.39 4.27
C LYS A 40 8.77 -8.29 4.47
N PRO A 41 8.94 -9.62 4.55
CA PRO A 41 7.82 -10.56 4.65
C PRO A 41 6.82 -10.23 5.77
N HIS A 42 7.31 -9.81 6.95
CA HIS A 42 6.46 -9.47 8.10
C HIS A 42 5.63 -8.18 7.91
N HIS A 43 5.87 -7.39 6.85
CA HIS A 43 5.05 -6.22 6.53
C HIS A 43 3.71 -6.56 5.89
N ARG A 44 3.51 -7.81 5.42
CA ARG A 44 2.31 -8.24 4.68
C ARG A 44 1.01 -7.80 5.33
N GLY A 45 0.87 -8.00 6.65
CA GLY A 45 -0.35 -7.66 7.41
C GLY A 45 -0.58 -6.17 7.64
N ARG A 46 0.35 -5.31 7.21
CA ARG A 46 0.32 -3.85 7.42
C ARG A 46 0.11 -3.07 6.13
N CYS A 47 -0.18 -3.77 5.03
CA CYS A 47 -0.34 -3.18 3.71
C CYS A 47 -1.82 -3.05 3.34
N ASP A 48 -2.19 -1.90 2.78
CA ASP A 48 -3.55 -1.61 2.32
C ASP A 48 -3.57 -1.36 0.82
N ILE A 49 -4.52 -1.96 0.10
CA ILE A 49 -4.74 -1.69 -1.33
C ILE A 49 -5.56 -0.41 -1.47
N ILE A 50 -4.96 0.59 -2.12
CA ILE A 50 -5.54 1.93 -2.27
C ILE A 50 -6.13 2.17 -3.65
N GLU A 51 -5.53 1.62 -4.71
CA GLU A 51 -5.95 1.81 -6.08
C GLU A 51 -5.90 0.48 -6.84
N LEU A 52 -6.84 0.30 -7.75
CA LEU A 52 -6.92 -0.84 -8.66
C LEU A 52 -6.93 -0.31 -10.08
N ASP A 53 -6.12 -0.89 -10.94
CA ASP A 53 -6.14 -0.61 -12.38
C ASP A 53 -6.65 -1.84 -13.13
N THR A 54 -7.61 -1.62 -14.01
CA THR A 54 -8.35 -2.69 -14.68
C THR A 54 -8.58 -2.36 -16.15
N THR A 55 -8.35 -3.34 -17.01
CA THR A 55 -8.68 -3.26 -18.43
C THR A 55 -9.78 -4.28 -18.71
N GLY A 56 -10.99 -3.80 -19.00
CA GLY A 56 -12.15 -4.68 -19.21
C GLY A 56 -12.56 -5.44 -17.93
N ASP A 57 -12.44 -6.77 -17.93
CA ASP A 57 -12.71 -7.64 -16.77
C ASP A 57 -11.42 -8.22 -16.16
N GLU A 58 -10.26 -7.62 -16.46
CA GLU A 58 -8.96 -8.04 -15.93
C GLU A 58 -8.33 -6.97 -15.05
N LEU A 59 -7.77 -7.41 -13.91
CA LEU A 59 -6.90 -6.60 -13.07
C LEU A 59 -5.51 -6.57 -13.71
N THR A 60 -5.02 -5.37 -14.04
CA THR A 60 -3.73 -5.18 -14.74
C THR A 60 -2.63 -4.71 -13.78
N ALA A 61 -2.99 -3.84 -12.84
CA ALA A 61 -2.10 -3.38 -11.79
C ALA A 61 -2.87 -3.01 -10.52
N PHE A 62 -2.16 -2.86 -9.41
CA PHE A 62 -2.73 -2.28 -8.20
C PHE A 62 -1.67 -1.53 -7.41
N VAL A 63 -2.13 -0.51 -6.67
CA VAL A 63 -1.29 0.23 -5.74
C VAL A 63 -1.64 -0.18 -4.32
N PHE A 64 -0.63 -0.55 -3.55
CA PHE A 64 -0.76 -0.74 -2.12
C PHE A 64 0.16 0.23 -1.37
N GLN A 65 -0.19 0.49 -0.12
CA GLN A 65 0.60 1.33 0.76
C GLN A 65 0.95 0.61 2.05
N ILE A 66 2.07 1.00 2.65
CA ILE A 66 2.48 0.60 3.99
C ILE A 66 2.76 1.85 4.82
N LEU A 67 2.24 1.86 6.05
CA LEU A 67 2.54 2.93 7.00
C LEU A 67 3.94 2.72 7.59
N ARG A 68 4.74 3.78 7.48
CA ARG A 68 6.10 3.87 8.02
C ARG A 68 6.13 4.98 9.07
N HIS A 69 6.81 4.68 10.17
CA HIS A 69 7.31 5.66 11.10
C HIS A 69 8.82 5.75 10.86
N PRO A 70 9.30 6.70 10.03
CA PRO A 70 10.72 7.05 10.01
C PRO A 70 11.24 7.20 11.45
N ARG A 71 12.45 6.68 11.69
CA ARG A 71 13.15 6.91 12.95
C ARG A 71 13.27 8.43 13.15
N PRO A 72 13.07 8.92 14.39
CA PRO A 72 13.17 10.34 14.66
C PRO A 72 14.56 10.82 14.28
N HIS A 73 14.63 12.02 13.71
CA HIS A 73 15.92 12.62 13.39
C HIS A 73 16.67 12.87 14.71
N PRO A 74 17.98 12.61 14.82
CA PRO A 74 18.70 12.76 16.08
C PRO A 74 18.62 14.17 16.71
N PHE A 75 18.25 15.18 15.92
CA PHE A 75 18.10 16.58 16.34
C PHE A 75 16.64 17.07 16.42
N SER A 76 15.65 16.21 16.15
CA SER A 76 14.22 16.53 16.30
C SER A 76 13.43 15.31 16.76
N LYS A 77 12.70 15.45 17.87
CA LYS A 77 11.78 14.42 18.39
C LYS A 77 10.51 14.28 17.55
N GLN A 78 10.39 14.98 16.42
CA GLN A 78 9.26 14.87 15.52
C GLN A 78 9.32 13.56 14.74
N HIS A 79 8.19 12.86 14.71
CA HIS A 79 7.99 11.70 13.87
C HIS A 79 6.96 12.03 12.80
N HIS A 80 7.30 11.80 11.54
CA HIS A 80 6.34 11.88 10.45
C HIS A 80 5.72 10.50 10.21
N LEU A 81 4.41 10.44 10.09
CA LEU A 81 3.73 9.26 9.58
C LEU A 81 3.77 9.31 8.06
N VAL A 82 4.41 8.34 7.43
CA VAL A 82 4.56 8.29 5.97
C VAL A 82 3.86 7.05 5.44
N ALA A 83 2.94 7.22 4.49
CA ALA A 83 2.42 6.13 3.69
C ALA A 83 3.35 5.94 2.48
N GLU A 84 4.14 4.88 2.48
CA GLU A 84 4.97 4.48 1.35
C GLU A 84 4.11 3.67 0.38
N ARG A 85 4.10 4.04 -0.91
CA ARG A 85 3.24 3.42 -1.93
C ARG A 85 4.06 2.62 -2.93
N TRP A 86 3.48 1.49 -3.34
CA TRP A 86 4.07 0.54 -4.28
C TRP A 86 3.01 0.16 -5.31
N CYS A 87 3.40 0.17 -6.58
CA CYS A 87 2.60 -0.30 -7.69
C CYS A 87 3.12 -1.67 -8.12
N TYR A 88 2.23 -2.64 -8.20
CA TYR A 88 2.54 -3.93 -8.81
C TYR A 88 1.82 -4.05 -10.15
N ARG A 89 2.59 -4.24 -11.22
CA ARG A 89 2.08 -4.51 -12.56
C ARG A 89 2.11 -6.01 -12.81
N ILE A 90 0.92 -6.59 -13.00
CA ILE A 90 0.74 -8.05 -12.98
C ILE A 90 1.39 -8.69 -14.20
N GLN A 91 1.19 -8.14 -15.40
CA GLN A 91 1.74 -8.70 -16.63
C GLN A 91 3.27 -8.62 -16.70
N GLU A 92 3.84 -7.58 -16.09
CA GLU A 92 5.30 -7.35 -16.10
C GLU A 92 6.01 -8.10 -14.96
N ASP A 93 5.28 -8.70 -14.01
CA ASP A 93 5.80 -9.21 -12.73
C ASP A 93 6.72 -8.17 -12.04
N ALA A 94 6.30 -6.90 -12.08
CA ALA A 94 7.14 -5.77 -11.72
C ALA A 94 6.56 -5.02 -10.51
N LEU A 95 7.41 -4.82 -9.50
CA LEU A 95 7.09 -4.07 -8.29
C LEU A 95 7.89 -2.77 -8.26
N GLU A 96 7.20 -1.64 -8.37
CA GLU A 96 7.80 -0.32 -8.47
C GLU A 96 7.33 0.60 -7.33
N ARG A 97 8.19 1.52 -6.92
CA ARG A 97 7.83 2.52 -5.92
C ARG A 97 6.96 3.60 -6.55
N ALA A 98 5.74 3.75 -6.05
CA ALA A 98 4.74 4.71 -6.55
C ALA A 98 4.70 6.01 -5.71
N GLY A 99 5.81 6.34 -5.05
CA GLY A 99 5.94 7.53 -4.20
C GLY A 99 5.60 7.31 -2.73
N SER A 100 5.35 8.41 -2.02
CA SER A 100 4.99 8.39 -0.60
C SER A 100 4.21 9.63 -0.20
N VAL A 101 3.34 9.50 0.79
CA VAL A 101 2.53 10.60 1.33
C VAL A 101 2.88 10.85 2.79
N ASN A 102 3.26 12.08 3.13
CA ASN A 102 3.45 12.50 4.52
C ASN A 102 2.08 12.81 5.15
N LEU A 103 1.57 11.88 5.95
CA LEU A 103 0.28 11.96 6.61
C LEU A 103 0.28 12.95 7.78
N SER A 104 1.43 13.19 8.43
CA SER A 104 1.55 14.20 9.49
C SER A 104 1.34 15.62 8.93
N ARG A 105 1.91 15.90 7.75
CA ARG A 105 1.71 17.18 7.06
C ARG A 105 0.24 17.40 6.66
N LEU A 106 -0.44 16.35 6.19
CA LEU A 106 -1.86 16.42 5.82
C LEU A 106 -2.79 16.66 7.02
N LYS A 107 -2.39 16.22 8.22
CA LYS A 107 -3.14 16.43 9.47
C LYS A 107 -2.81 17.75 10.17
N GLY A 108 -1.87 18.53 9.63
CA GLY A 108 -1.42 19.81 10.22
C GLY A 108 -0.73 19.67 11.58
N ARG A 109 -0.31 18.46 11.98
CA ARG A 109 0.36 18.17 13.25
C ARG A 109 1.39 17.05 13.05
N ASP A 110 2.59 17.25 13.59
CA ASP A 110 3.56 16.16 13.73
C ASP A 110 3.05 15.13 14.75
N GLY A 111 3.46 13.88 14.60
CA GLY A 111 3.10 12.84 15.56
C GLY A 111 3.87 13.03 16.87
N GLU A 112 3.22 12.77 18.00
CA GLU A 112 3.92 12.62 19.27
C GLU A 112 4.82 11.38 19.23
N PRO A 113 6.03 11.44 19.82
CA PRO A 113 6.92 10.29 19.88
C PRO A 113 6.22 9.13 20.61
N PRO A 114 6.30 7.88 20.11
CA PRO A 114 5.88 6.74 20.91
C PRO A 114 6.67 6.76 22.22
N GLY A 115 5.95 6.61 23.34
CA GLY A 115 6.45 6.81 24.70
C GLY A 115 7.88 6.33 24.90
N SER A 116 8.65 7.19 25.56
CA SER A 116 10.01 6.96 26.05
C SER A 116 10.21 5.49 26.41
N PHE A 117 11.01 4.77 25.62
CA PHE A 117 11.54 3.50 26.10
C PHE A 117 12.42 3.83 27.32
N PRO A 118 12.19 3.18 28.47
CA PRO A 118 13.06 3.32 29.64
C PRO A 118 14.48 2.84 29.33
#